data_AF-A0A7C1CD39-F1
#
_entry.id   AF-A0A7C1CD39-F1
#
_cell.length_a   1.000
_cell.length_b   1.000
_cell.length_c   1.000
_cell.angle_alpha   90.00
_cell.angle_beta   90.00
_cell.angle_gamma   90.00
#
_symmetry.space_group_name_H-M   'P 1'
#
loop_
_entity.id
_entity.type
_entity.pdbx_description
1 polymer ?
#
loop_
_entity_poly.entity_id
_entity_poly.type
_entity_poly.pdbx_seq_one_letter_code
_entity_poly.pdbx_strand_id
1 'polypeptide(L)'
;MSTDNYEGFRSSYRWLIRLPKTLHLVVFAVIMAAFSLALSWIMHISTLELTKSLVYALFPPVFLYLVNRRVFNFRRSLSVFLIYLVFLPIVILLGKSPVYGAVFEVLLGLLLAVAVYSVHLGALYSALNLVLICFLGFDTKLLYATLIFYVFSLIIFTIIDSRIRRIAGVSSLGFLEAFLRYILSGDHIDVEKYLEKISTERTLPIHIYSFHSRGQEIGRLVVSNVHPGPLRTLGSSTLPQLVKQCSKIPVLFLKAPVAHSENLATVEATSRVANAICGAQAQPRASSGWAGEYTTSLLRITVLGFGDIPRLAFLDPIVIMEDLPYRVSELSLEELGTVTVDNHNMIADGFLKIENEQEDEIAKIIAAVRTATENKTTEGKIQAGFSSIDYTDNITIGPAGIACAAISTGGKKFLVASFDGNNMEPDFKARLVSRLDNMADTAIVTTTDTHIYTGLYQGRDYYPVGSVNPEQVLEKAVKCAQDALASLQEAEVGYTVLPVRDKFMDGEKLDKISVATRKNTRDGLLLVFLALAISVLLLLF
;
A
#
# COMPACT_ATOMS: atom_id res chain seq x y z
N MET A 1 -11.98 1.64 21.81
CA MET A 1 -12.49 0.67 20.82
C MET A 1 -11.28 0.11 20.09
N SER A 2 -11.19 -1.20 19.85
CA SER A 2 -9.96 -1.81 19.33
C SER A 2 -9.57 -1.23 17.98
N THR A 3 -8.47 -0.49 17.96
CA THR A 3 -7.77 -0.05 16.75
C THR A 3 -7.13 -1.29 16.13
N ASP A 4 -7.92 -2.04 15.36
CA ASP A 4 -7.43 -3.23 14.66
C ASP A 4 -6.38 -2.86 13.59
N ASN A 5 -5.94 -1.59 13.44
CA ASN A 5 -4.92 -1.13 12.47
C ASN A 5 -5.06 -1.78 11.09
N TYR A 6 -6.32 -1.85 10.61
CA TYR A 6 -6.67 -2.55 9.38
C TYR A 6 -6.23 -4.04 9.28
N GLU A 7 -6.12 -4.75 10.41
CA GLU A 7 -5.71 -6.15 10.55
C GLU A 7 -6.55 -7.12 9.71
N GLY A 8 -7.80 -6.78 9.40
CA GLY A 8 -8.63 -7.59 8.53
C GLY A 8 -8.15 -7.62 7.08
N PHE A 9 -7.72 -6.47 6.54
CA PHE A 9 -7.01 -6.44 5.27
C PHE A 9 -5.66 -7.16 5.40
N ARG A 10 -4.98 -7.00 6.54
CA ARG A 10 -3.68 -7.62 6.82
C ARG A 10 -3.71 -9.15 6.78
N SER A 11 -4.60 -9.71 7.57
CA SER A 11 -4.85 -11.15 7.66
C SER A 11 -5.25 -11.73 6.31
N SER A 12 -5.94 -10.96 5.46
CA SER A 12 -6.38 -11.41 4.15
C SER A 12 -5.23 -11.51 3.14
N TYR A 13 -4.32 -10.53 3.09
CA TYR A 13 -3.19 -10.60 2.15
C TYR A 13 -2.15 -11.65 2.56
N ARG A 14 -2.04 -12.01 3.84
CA ARG A 14 -1.10 -13.05 4.32
C ARG A 14 -1.34 -14.42 3.66
N TRP A 15 -2.57 -14.68 3.20
CA TRP A 15 -2.93 -15.91 2.48
C TRP A 15 -2.64 -15.85 0.97
N LEU A 16 -2.23 -14.70 0.43
CA LEU A 16 -1.90 -14.59 -0.99
C LEU A 16 -0.54 -15.22 -1.26
N ILE A 17 -0.54 -16.43 -1.80
CA ILE A 17 0.66 -17.22 -2.10
C ILE A 17 1.43 -16.61 -3.27
N ARG A 18 2.72 -16.29 -3.09
CA ARG A 18 3.61 -16.01 -4.22
C ARG A 18 3.90 -17.31 -4.97
N LEU A 19 3.46 -17.36 -6.22
CA LEU A 19 3.69 -18.52 -7.08
C LEU A 19 5.15 -18.58 -7.56
N PRO A 20 5.77 -19.79 -7.63
CA PRO A 20 7.07 -20.01 -8.26
C PRO A 20 7.14 -19.46 -9.70
N LYS A 21 8.36 -19.27 -10.22
CA LYS A 21 8.56 -18.90 -11.63
C LYS A 21 7.89 -19.95 -12.54
N THR A 22 7.31 -19.49 -13.65
CA THR A 22 6.56 -20.34 -14.60
C THR A 22 7.34 -21.58 -15.02
N LEU A 23 8.66 -21.47 -15.25
CA LEU A 23 9.51 -22.60 -15.62
C LEU A 23 9.47 -23.73 -14.58
N HIS A 24 9.57 -23.41 -13.28
CA HIS A 24 9.52 -24.43 -12.22
C HIS A 24 8.15 -25.11 -12.16
N LEU A 25 7.08 -24.35 -12.36
CA LEU A 25 5.72 -24.90 -12.39
C LEU A 25 5.51 -25.82 -13.58
N VAL A 26 6.02 -25.47 -14.76
CA VAL A 26 5.95 -26.31 -15.96
C VAL A 26 6.76 -27.59 -15.78
N VAL A 27 8.00 -27.49 -15.29
CA VAL A 27 8.85 -28.67 -15.02
C VAL A 27 8.16 -29.59 -14.01
N PHE A 28 7.63 -29.03 -12.91
CA PHE A 28 6.90 -29.80 -11.92
C PHE A 28 5.64 -30.45 -12.50
N ALA A 29 4.86 -29.72 -13.32
CA ALA A 29 3.67 -30.27 -13.98
C ALA A 29 4.03 -31.44 -14.90
N VAL A 30 5.11 -31.33 -15.69
CA VAL A 30 5.58 -32.40 -16.59
C VAL A 30 6.01 -33.63 -15.78
N ILE A 31 6.77 -33.45 -14.70
CA ILE A 31 7.19 -34.56 -13.83
C ILE A 31 5.96 -35.26 -13.23
N MET A 32 5.03 -34.50 -12.66
CA MET A 32 3.83 -35.07 -12.03
C MET A 32 2.90 -35.75 -13.03
N ALA A 33 2.77 -35.19 -14.24
CA ALA A 33 2.00 -35.82 -15.32
C ALA A 33 2.66 -37.13 -15.79
N ALA A 34 3.97 -37.13 -16.01
CA ALA A 34 4.72 -38.35 -16.40
C ALA A 34 4.63 -39.43 -15.32
N PHE A 35 4.77 -39.05 -14.05
CA PHE A 35 4.62 -39.95 -12.91
C PHE A 35 3.20 -40.53 -12.84
N SER A 36 2.18 -39.69 -13.00
CA SER A 36 0.78 -40.14 -12.98
C SER A 36 0.44 -41.05 -14.16
N LEU A 37 1.04 -40.83 -15.34
CA LEU A 37 0.89 -41.70 -16.51
C LEU A 37 1.53 -43.07 -16.27
N ALA A 38 2.75 -43.11 -15.74
CA ALA A 38 3.43 -44.36 -15.39
C ALA A 38 2.63 -45.14 -14.34
N LEU A 39 2.13 -44.45 -13.31
CA LEU A 39 1.33 -45.07 -12.26
C LEU A 39 -0.02 -45.58 -12.80
N SER A 40 -0.67 -44.82 -13.68
CA SER A 40 -1.91 -45.24 -14.36
C SER A 40 -1.70 -46.52 -15.16
N TRP A 41 -0.54 -46.64 -15.84
CA TRP A 41 -0.17 -47.85 -16.58
C TRP A 41 0.05 -49.04 -15.64
N ILE A 42 0.77 -48.87 -14.54
CA ILE A 42 1.03 -49.91 -13.52
C ILE A 42 -0.28 -50.39 -12.87
N MET A 43 -1.18 -49.45 -12.55
CA MET A 43 -2.45 -49.73 -11.87
C MET A 43 -3.58 -50.11 -12.83
N HIS A 44 -3.28 -50.30 -14.12
CA HIS A 44 -4.22 -50.69 -15.18
C HIS A 44 -5.45 -49.76 -15.30
N ILE A 45 -5.26 -48.46 -15.07
CA ILE A 45 -6.31 -47.44 -15.25
C ILE A 45 -6.63 -47.29 -16.74
N SER A 46 -7.92 -47.25 -17.07
CA SER A 46 -8.37 -47.07 -18.45
C SER A 46 -7.93 -45.71 -19.02
N THR A 47 -7.44 -45.72 -20.26
CA THR A 47 -7.08 -44.48 -20.99
C THR A 47 -8.28 -43.55 -21.13
N LEU A 48 -9.49 -44.10 -21.26
CA LEU A 48 -10.72 -43.33 -21.33
C LEU A 48 -11.02 -42.64 -20.00
N GLU A 49 -10.87 -43.34 -18.87
CA GLU A 49 -11.11 -42.77 -17.54
C GLU A 49 -10.12 -41.64 -17.22
N LEU A 50 -8.84 -41.86 -17.52
CA LEU A 50 -7.79 -40.85 -17.36
C LEU A 50 -8.02 -39.64 -18.29
N THR A 51 -8.49 -39.86 -19.51
CA THR A 51 -8.83 -38.75 -20.43
C THR A 51 -10.01 -37.95 -19.90
N LYS A 52 -11.06 -38.61 -19.42
CA LYS A 52 -12.23 -37.94 -18.83
C LYS A 52 -11.84 -37.11 -17.61
N SER A 53 -11.01 -37.65 -16.71
CA SER A 53 -10.56 -36.91 -15.53
C SER A 53 -9.69 -35.72 -15.90
N LEU A 54 -8.83 -35.84 -16.92
CA LEU A 54 -8.03 -34.72 -17.44
C LEU A 54 -8.91 -33.61 -18.01
N VAL A 55 -9.91 -33.94 -18.84
CA VAL A 55 -10.86 -32.94 -19.37
C VAL A 55 -11.60 -32.23 -18.25
N TYR A 56 -12.03 -32.98 -17.23
CA TYR A 56 -12.70 -32.41 -16.06
C TYR A 56 -11.77 -31.50 -15.24
N ALA A 57 -10.51 -31.90 -15.04
CA ALA A 57 -9.49 -31.12 -14.34
C ALA A 57 -9.05 -29.87 -15.09
N LEU A 58 -9.14 -29.85 -16.43
CA LEU A 58 -8.83 -28.65 -17.22
C LEU A 58 -9.93 -27.59 -17.14
N PHE A 59 -11.15 -27.94 -16.71
CA PHE A 59 -12.28 -27.01 -16.66
C PHE A 59 -12.04 -25.78 -15.76
N PRO A 60 -11.65 -25.91 -14.47
CA PRO A 60 -11.37 -24.76 -13.61
C PRO A 60 -10.33 -23.77 -14.17
N PRO A 61 -9.10 -24.19 -14.53
CA PRO A 61 -8.06 -23.26 -14.96
C PRO A 61 -8.38 -22.62 -16.31
N VAL A 62 -9.07 -23.34 -17.22
CA VAL A 62 -9.51 -22.81 -18.51
C VAL A 62 -10.64 -21.80 -18.33
N PHE A 63 -11.66 -22.11 -17.53
CA PHE A 63 -12.76 -21.19 -17.25
C PHE A 63 -12.22 -19.87 -16.68
N LEU A 64 -11.41 -19.95 -15.62
CA LEU A 64 -10.84 -18.77 -14.98
C LEU A 64 -9.96 -17.97 -15.97
N TYR A 65 -9.14 -18.64 -16.77
CA TYR A 65 -8.33 -17.99 -17.81
C TYR A 65 -9.18 -17.25 -18.85
N LEU A 66 -10.27 -17.86 -19.32
CA LEU A 66 -11.15 -17.30 -20.35
C LEU A 66 -11.94 -16.09 -19.84
N VAL A 67 -12.37 -16.11 -18.57
CA VAL A 67 -13.10 -14.98 -17.98
C VAL A 67 -12.21 -13.74 -17.89
N ASN A 68 -10.99 -13.86 -17.36
CA ASN A 68 -10.06 -12.72 -17.33
C ASN A 68 -8.59 -13.17 -17.25
N ARG A 69 -7.90 -13.07 -18.39
CA ARG A 69 -6.48 -13.44 -18.56
C ARG A 69 -5.50 -12.57 -17.76
N ARG A 70 -5.89 -11.34 -17.38
CA ARG A 70 -5.03 -10.49 -16.53
C ARG A 70 -5.00 -11.00 -15.11
N VAL A 71 -6.13 -11.53 -14.64
CA VAL A 71 -6.24 -12.09 -13.29
C VAL A 71 -5.73 -13.53 -13.26
N PHE A 72 -6.27 -14.43 -14.07
CA PHE A 72 -5.75 -15.78 -14.23
C PHE A 72 -4.97 -15.87 -15.54
N ASN A 73 -3.68 -15.52 -15.46
CA ASN A 73 -2.73 -15.74 -16.55
C ASN A 73 -2.25 -17.21 -16.57
N PHE A 74 -1.47 -17.58 -17.59
CA PHE A 74 -0.95 -18.94 -17.74
C PHE A 74 -0.31 -19.50 -16.46
N ARG A 75 0.47 -18.69 -15.73
CA ARG A 75 1.13 -19.11 -14.49
C ARG A 75 0.11 -19.47 -13.40
N ARG A 76 -0.91 -18.63 -13.20
CA ARG A 76 -1.96 -18.84 -12.19
C ARG A 76 -2.89 -19.99 -12.59
N SER A 77 -3.29 -20.07 -13.85
CA SER A 77 -4.10 -21.19 -14.36
C SER A 77 -3.36 -22.52 -14.25
N LEU A 78 -2.06 -22.56 -14.59
CA LEU A 78 -1.23 -23.75 -14.37
C LEU A 78 -1.15 -24.12 -12.88
N SER A 79 -1.10 -23.14 -11.99
CA SER A 79 -1.07 -23.40 -10.54
C SER A 79 -2.37 -23.99 -10.01
N VAL A 80 -3.52 -23.62 -10.59
CA VAL A 80 -4.81 -24.26 -10.28
C VAL A 80 -4.77 -25.71 -10.78
N PHE A 81 -4.36 -25.95 -12.03
CA PHE A 81 -4.25 -27.30 -12.61
C PHE A 81 -3.26 -28.23 -11.88
N LEU A 82 -2.21 -27.65 -11.27
CA LEU A 82 -1.25 -28.41 -10.47
C LEU A 82 -1.89 -29.07 -9.24
N ILE A 83 -3.03 -28.57 -8.77
CA ILE A 83 -3.78 -29.20 -7.68
C ILE A 83 -4.20 -30.60 -8.11
N TYR A 84 -4.87 -30.75 -9.26
CA TYR A 84 -5.19 -32.06 -9.82
C TYR A 84 -3.94 -32.95 -9.97
N LEU A 85 -2.85 -32.43 -10.53
CA LEU A 85 -1.63 -33.22 -10.75
C LEU A 85 -0.98 -33.72 -9.44
N VAL A 86 -1.16 -33.01 -8.33
CA VAL A 86 -0.70 -33.45 -7.00
C VAL A 86 -1.62 -34.51 -6.40
N PHE A 87 -2.93 -34.36 -6.55
CA PHE A 87 -3.91 -35.32 -6.01
C PHE A 87 -4.01 -36.61 -6.83
N LEU A 88 -3.87 -36.52 -8.16
CA LEU A 88 -4.02 -37.64 -9.08
C LEU A 88 -3.24 -38.91 -8.69
N PRO A 89 -1.93 -38.87 -8.41
CA PRO A 89 -1.20 -40.08 -8.04
C PRO A 89 -1.68 -40.69 -6.73
N ILE A 90 -2.12 -39.87 -5.76
CA ILE A 90 -2.68 -40.35 -4.49
C ILE A 90 -3.96 -41.13 -4.75
N VAL A 91 -4.84 -40.59 -5.59
CA VAL A 91 -6.12 -41.22 -5.95
C VAL A 91 -5.90 -42.54 -6.68
N ILE A 92 -4.96 -42.60 -7.62
CA ILE A 92 -4.62 -43.82 -8.35
C ILE A 92 -4.06 -44.89 -7.39
N LEU A 93 -3.17 -44.51 -6.47
CA LEU A 93 -2.62 -45.45 -5.46
C LEU A 93 -3.69 -46.03 -4.54
N LEU A 94 -4.75 -45.28 -4.25
CA LEU A 94 -5.91 -45.75 -3.48
C LEU A 94 -6.85 -46.66 -4.29
N GLY A 95 -6.56 -46.92 -5.56
CA GLY A 95 -7.41 -47.71 -6.45
C GLY A 95 -8.76 -47.03 -6.76
N LYS A 96 -8.82 -45.71 -6.65
CA LYS A 96 -10.04 -44.91 -6.88
C LYS A 96 -10.02 -44.32 -8.29
N SER A 97 -11.21 -43.96 -8.80
CA SER A 97 -11.33 -43.35 -10.13
C SER A 97 -10.53 -42.04 -10.20
N PRO A 98 -9.72 -41.81 -11.26
CA PRO A 98 -8.90 -40.59 -11.42
C PRO A 98 -9.67 -39.27 -11.31
N VAL A 99 -10.98 -39.27 -11.61
CA VAL A 99 -11.84 -38.07 -11.51
C VAL A 99 -11.86 -37.48 -10.10
N TYR A 100 -11.74 -38.31 -9.06
CA TYR A 100 -11.75 -37.83 -7.68
C TYR A 100 -10.53 -36.95 -7.35
N GLY A 101 -9.43 -37.06 -8.12
CA GLY A 101 -8.28 -36.16 -7.99
C GLY A 101 -8.58 -34.72 -8.40
N ALA A 102 -9.62 -34.49 -9.20
CA ALA A 102 -10.01 -33.17 -9.69
C ALA A 102 -11.05 -32.47 -8.81
N VAL A 103 -11.68 -33.18 -7.87
CA VAL A 103 -12.82 -32.66 -7.10
C VAL A 103 -12.44 -31.41 -6.31
N PHE A 104 -11.33 -31.46 -5.56
CA PHE A 104 -10.91 -30.32 -4.74
C PHE A 104 -10.64 -29.09 -5.60
N GLU A 105 -9.95 -29.25 -6.74
CA GLU A 105 -9.67 -28.18 -7.68
C GLU A 105 -10.95 -27.58 -8.28
N VAL A 106 -11.94 -28.41 -8.61
CA VAL A 106 -13.24 -27.96 -9.14
C VAL A 106 -14.02 -27.16 -8.11
N LEU A 107 -14.14 -27.67 -6.89
CA LEU A 107 -14.83 -26.97 -5.82
C LEU A 107 -14.12 -25.65 -5.49
N LEU A 108 -12.78 -25.65 -5.46
CA LEU A 108 -11.98 -24.44 -5.31
C LEU A 108 -12.17 -23.48 -6.49
N GLY A 109 -12.33 -23.98 -7.71
CA GLY A 109 -12.61 -23.20 -8.91
C GLY A 109 -13.87 -22.35 -8.80
N LEU A 110 -14.94 -22.89 -8.19
CA LEU A 110 -16.13 -22.11 -7.85
C LEU A 110 -15.80 -20.98 -6.88
N LEU A 111 -15.11 -21.29 -5.78
CA LEU A 111 -14.77 -20.30 -4.75
C LEU A 111 -13.92 -19.18 -5.33
N LEU A 112 -12.95 -19.50 -6.19
CA LEU A 112 -12.14 -18.54 -6.92
C LEU A 112 -12.97 -17.70 -7.91
N ALA A 113 -13.90 -18.32 -8.65
CA ALA A 113 -14.78 -17.59 -9.56
C ALA A 113 -15.65 -16.58 -8.83
N VAL A 114 -16.21 -16.94 -7.67
CA VAL A 114 -17.00 -16.00 -6.85
C VAL A 114 -16.13 -14.92 -6.23
N ALA A 115 -15.01 -15.29 -5.62
CA ALA A 115 -14.15 -14.36 -4.89
C ALA A 115 -13.49 -13.33 -5.82
N VAL A 116 -13.18 -13.70 -7.06
CA VAL A 116 -12.38 -12.86 -7.98
C VAL A 116 -13.22 -12.21 -9.09
N TYR A 117 -14.39 -12.76 -9.40
CA TYR A 117 -15.20 -12.27 -10.53
C TYR A 117 -16.64 -11.89 -10.25
N SER A 118 -17.42 -12.72 -9.57
CA SER A 118 -18.77 -12.40 -9.08
C SER A 118 -19.54 -13.69 -8.77
N VAL A 119 -20.59 -13.57 -7.97
CA VAL A 119 -21.54 -14.65 -7.70
C VAL A 119 -22.21 -15.15 -9.00
N HIS A 120 -22.47 -14.28 -9.98
CA HIS A 120 -23.09 -14.67 -11.25
C HIS A 120 -22.17 -15.54 -12.10
N LEU A 121 -20.88 -15.21 -12.17
CA LEU A 121 -19.90 -16.04 -12.87
C LEU A 121 -19.62 -17.35 -12.13
N GLY A 122 -19.69 -17.35 -10.79
CA GLY A 122 -19.70 -18.59 -10.01
C GLY A 122 -20.92 -19.48 -10.29
N ALA A 123 -22.10 -18.90 -10.48
CA ALA A 123 -23.30 -19.66 -10.87
C ALA A 123 -23.16 -20.25 -12.28
N LEU A 124 -22.62 -19.49 -13.24
CA LEU A 124 -22.31 -20.00 -14.59
C LEU A 124 -21.28 -21.14 -14.54
N TYR A 125 -20.20 -20.96 -13.77
CA TYR A 125 -19.20 -21.99 -13.52
C TYR A 125 -19.86 -23.29 -13.01
N SER A 126 -20.73 -23.15 -12.01
CA SER A 126 -21.44 -24.28 -11.40
C SER A 126 -22.32 -25.01 -12.43
N ALA A 127 -23.11 -24.27 -13.21
CA ALA A 127 -23.99 -24.85 -14.22
C ALA A 127 -23.21 -25.61 -15.31
N LEU A 128 -22.14 -25.01 -15.84
CA LEU A 128 -21.28 -25.65 -16.83
C LEU A 128 -20.59 -26.90 -16.27
N ASN A 129 -20.16 -26.86 -15.01
CA ASN A 129 -19.55 -28.01 -14.36
C ASN A 129 -20.54 -29.18 -14.21
N LEU A 130 -21.78 -28.91 -13.78
CA LEU A 130 -22.80 -29.95 -13.66
C LEU A 130 -23.14 -30.59 -15.01
N VAL A 131 -23.23 -29.78 -16.08
CA VAL A 131 -23.39 -30.29 -17.45
C VAL A 131 -22.19 -31.15 -17.85
N LEU A 132 -20.97 -30.75 -17.50
CA LEU A 132 -19.76 -31.50 -17.80
C LEU A 132 -19.71 -32.85 -17.07
N ILE A 133 -20.14 -32.91 -15.80
CA ILE A 133 -20.27 -34.17 -15.04
C ILE A 133 -21.22 -35.14 -15.77
N CYS A 134 -22.40 -34.65 -16.17
CA CYS A 134 -23.39 -35.44 -16.90
C CYS A 134 -22.86 -35.90 -18.27
N PHE A 135 -22.23 -34.99 -19.02
CA PHE A 135 -21.70 -35.26 -20.36
C PHE A 135 -20.58 -36.31 -20.33
N LEU A 136 -19.68 -36.24 -19.35
CA LEU A 136 -18.60 -37.22 -19.18
C LEU A 136 -19.08 -38.55 -18.57
N GLY A 137 -20.32 -38.60 -18.07
CA GLY A 137 -20.94 -39.79 -17.51
C GLY A 137 -20.29 -40.25 -16.21
N PHE A 138 -19.95 -39.30 -15.32
CA PHE A 138 -19.46 -39.62 -13.99
C PHE A 138 -20.58 -40.09 -13.06
N ASP A 139 -20.19 -40.70 -11.94
CA ASP A 139 -21.14 -41.27 -10.99
C ASP A 139 -22.03 -40.22 -10.31
N THR A 140 -23.18 -40.68 -9.81
CA THR A 140 -24.18 -39.83 -9.16
C THR A 140 -23.71 -39.27 -7.81
N LYS A 141 -22.77 -39.93 -7.11
CA LYS A 141 -22.25 -39.43 -5.83
C LYS A 141 -21.48 -38.14 -6.05
N LEU A 142 -20.61 -38.11 -7.07
CA LEU A 142 -19.90 -36.90 -7.48
C LEU A 142 -20.89 -35.78 -7.78
N LEU A 143 -21.88 -36.06 -8.64
CA LEU A 143 -22.91 -35.08 -9.02
C LEU A 143 -23.61 -34.47 -7.80
N TYR A 144 -24.13 -35.30 -6.89
CA TYR A 144 -24.82 -34.84 -5.69
C TYR A 144 -23.90 -34.07 -4.74
N ALA A 145 -22.66 -34.53 -4.55
CA ALA A 145 -21.69 -33.84 -3.69
C ALA A 145 -21.35 -32.44 -4.23
N THR A 146 -21.07 -32.31 -5.53
CA THR A 146 -20.86 -30.98 -6.17
C THR A 146 -22.09 -30.10 -6.06
N LEU A 147 -23.29 -30.64 -6.32
CA LEU A 147 -24.53 -29.87 -6.25
C LEU A 147 -24.79 -29.33 -4.84
N ILE A 148 -24.66 -30.17 -3.81
CA ILE A 148 -24.82 -29.78 -2.41
C ILE A 148 -23.80 -28.69 -2.05
N PHE A 149 -22.54 -28.86 -2.43
CA PHE A 149 -21.51 -27.86 -2.17
C PHE A 149 -21.82 -26.52 -2.84
N TYR A 150 -22.31 -26.52 -4.09
CA TYR A 150 -22.67 -25.31 -4.81
C TYR A 150 -23.84 -24.58 -4.15
N VAL A 151 -24.91 -25.29 -3.80
CA VAL A 151 -26.06 -24.70 -3.09
C VAL A 151 -25.62 -24.12 -1.75
N PHE A 152 -24.84 -24.88 -0.97
CA PHE A 152 -24.33 -24.43 0.31
C PHE A 152 -23.43 -23.20 0.18
N SER A 153 -22.51 -23.19 -0.79
CA SER A 153 -21.62 -22.06 -1.04
C SER A 153 -22.39 -20.80 -1.43
N LEU A 154 -23.41 -20.91 -2.29
CA LEU A 154 -24.27 -19.77 -2.66
C LEU A 154 -25.03 -19.20 -1.46
N ILE A 155 -25.53 -20.06 -0.56
CA ILE A 155 -26.16 -19.62 0.70
C ILE A 155 -25.14 -18.86 1.56
N ILE A 156 -23.93 -19.38 1.73
CA ILE A 156 -22.88 -18.69 2.51
C ILE A 156 -22.50 -17.35 1.87
N PHE A 157 -22.31 -17.30 0.55
CA PHE A 157 -21.98 -16.04 -0.15
C PHE A 157 -23.09 -15.00 -0.02
N THR A 158 -24.36 -15.39 -0.15
CA THR A 158 -25.49 -14.46 0.06
C THR A 158 -25.59 -13.98 1.50
N ILE A 159 -25.31 -14.84 2.49
CA ILE A 159 -25.20 -14.44 3.89
C ILE A 159 -24.06 -13.43 4.08
N ILE A 160 -22.88 -13.68 3.51
CA ILE A 160 -21.72 -12.77 3.58
C ILE A 160 -22.05 -11.40 2.99
N ASP A 161 -22.68 -11.36 1.80
CA ASP A 161 -23.03 -10.11 1.12
C ASP A 161 -24.09 -9.32 1.89
N SER A 162 -25.13 -10.00 2.39
CA SER A 162 -26.23 -9.37 3.14
C SER A 162 -25.82 -8.79 4.49
N ARG A 163 -24.75 -9.33 5.11
CA ARG A 163 -24.27 -8.92 6.43
C ARG A 163 -23.57 -7.56 6.38
N ILE A 164 -23.00 -7.17 5.24
CA ILE A 164 -22.13 -5.99 5.12
C ILE A 164 -22.73 -4.87 4.28
N ARG A 165 -23.61 -5.18 3.30
CA ARG A 165 -24.45 -4.13 2.67
C ARG A 165 -25.18 -3.27 3.71
N ARG A 166 -25.51 -3.85 4.86
CA ARG A 166 -26.16 -3.18 6.00
C ARG A 166 -25.24 -2.23 6.79
N ILE A 167 -23.91 -2.34 6.70
CA ILE A 167 -22.97 -1.57 7.52
C ILE A 167 -22.37 -0.40 6.75
N ALA A 168 -21.95 -0.63 5.49
CA ALA A 168 -21.20 0.35 4.72
C ALA A 168 -21.92 0.84 3.46
N GLY A 169 -23.16 0.40 3.21
CA GLY A 169 -23.92 0.74 1.99
C GLY A 169 -23.35 0.15 0.70
N VAL A 170 -22.28 -0.64 0.79
CA VAL A 170 -21.58 -1.27 -0.35
C VAL A 170 -21.54 -2.80 -0.19
N SER A 171 -21.49 -3.52 -1.31
CA SER A 171 -21.34 -4.98 -1.33
C SER A 171 -19.94 -5.38 -0.84
N SER A 172 -19.87 -6.24 0.17
CA SER A 172 -18.59 -6.77 0.66
C SER A 172 -17.91 -7.71 -0.30
N LEU A 173 -18.69 -8.59 -0.94
CA LEU A 173 -18.18 -9.48 -1.97
C LEU A 173 -17.73 -8.67 -3.18
N GLY A 174 -18.46 -7.61 -3.55
CA GLY A 174 -18.05 -6.70 -4.60
C GLY A 174 -16.75 -5.94 -4.26
N PHE A 175 -16.58 -5.49 -3.02
CA PHE A 175 -15.31 -4.89 -2.58
C PHE A 175 -14.17 -5.90 -2.55
N LEU A 176 -14.40 -7.11 -2.04
CA LEU A 176 -13.41 -8.20 -2.03
C LEU A 176 -13.00 -8.59 -3.46
N GLU A 177 -13.96 -8.70 -4.37
CA GLU A 177 -13.74 -8.97 -5.79
C GLU A 177 -12.84 -7.90 -6.40
N ALA A 178 -13.21 -6.62 -6.22
CA ALA A 178 -12.47 -5.49 -6.73
C ALA A 178 -11.05 -5.42 -6.14
N PHE A 179 -10.92 -5.67 -4.83
CA PHE A 179 -9.64 -5.71 -4.14
C PHE A 179 -8.76 -6.87 -4.61
N LEU A 180 -9.29 -8.10 -4.72
CA LEU A 180 -8.53 -9.24 -5.23
C LEU A 180 -8.13 -9.05 -6.70
N ARG A 181 -9.02 -8.49 -7.53
CA ARG A 181 -8.69 -8.09 -8.91
C ARG A 181 -7.56 -7.07 -8.92
N TYR A 182 -7.62 -6.04 -8.08
CA TYR A 182 -6.53 -5.08 -7.93
C TYR A 182 -5.20 -5.76 -7.55
N ILE A 183 -5.22 -6.61 -6.53
CA ILE A 183 -4.00 -7.28 -6.05
C ILE A 183 -3.41 -8.23 -7.11
N LEU A 184 -4.25 -8.91 -7.88
CA LEU A 184 -3.84 -9.91 -8.87
C LEU A 184 -3.50 -9.31 -10.24
N SER A 185 -4.20 -8.29 -10.72
CA SER A 185 -4.00 -7.70 -12.06
C SER A 185 -3.52 -6.25 -12.07
N GLY A 186 -3.44 -5.58 -10.92
CA GLY A 186 -3.11 -4.15 -10.83
C GLY A 186 -4.25 -3.22 -11.27
N ASP A 187 -5.45 -3.76 -11.50
CA ASP A 187 -6.60 -2.99 -11.97
C ASP A 187 -7.28 -2.30 -10.78
N HIS A 188 -7.13 -0.99 -10.69
CA HIS A 188 -7.60 -0.17 -9.57
C HIS A 188 -9.04 0.35 -9.76
N ILE A 189 -9.59 0.31 -10.97
CA ILE A 189 -10.82 1.04 -11.32
C ILE A 189 -11.99 0.62 -10.43
N ASP A 190 -12.21 -0.69 -10.28
CA ASP A 190 -13.36 -1.18 -9.53
C ASP A 190 -13.20 -0.94 -8.02
N VAL A 191 -11.99 -1.08 -7.47
CA VAL A 191 -11.75 -0.89 -6.03
C VAL A 191 -11.86 0.59 -5.66
N GLU A 192 -11.38 1.49 -6.52
CA GLU A 192 -11.51 2.94 -6.32
C GLU A 192 -12.97 3.40 -6.36
N LYS A 193 -13.83 2.84 -7.22
CA LYS A 193 -15.27 3.12 -7.19
C LYS A 193 -15.92 2.78 -5.85
N TYR A 194 -15.45 1.73 -5.17
CA TYR A 194 -15.94 1.39 -3.84
C TYR A 194 -15.39 2.33 -2.78
N LEU A 195 -14.08 2.64 -2.84
CA LEU A 195 -13.44 3.60 -1.94
C LEU A 195 -14.13 4.97 -2.03
N GLU A 196 -14.36 5.46 -3.24
CA GLU A 196 -15.02 6.74 -3.50
C GLU A 196 -16.44 6.81 -2.92
N LYS A 197 -17.18 5.68 -2.86
CA LYS A 197 -18.52 5.62 -2.26
C LYS A 197 -18.51 5.72 -0.74
N ILE A 198 -17.44 5.24 -0.10
CA ILE A 198 -17.31 5.28 1.36
C ILE A 198 -16.55 6.52 1.84
N SER A 199 -15.79 7.16 0.95
CA SER A 199 -15.08 8.42 1.19
C SER A 199 -16.00 9.60 1.50
N THR A 200 -15.42 10.62 2.11
CA THR A 200 -16.05 11.90 2.45
C THR A 200 -15.38 13.03 1.69
N GLU A 201 -16.16 13.97 1.17
CA GLU A 201 -15.62 15.18 0.56
C GLU A 201 -15.03 16.10 1.65
N ARG A 202 -13.77 16.47 1.49
CA ARG A 202 -13.04 17.38 2.40
C ARG A 202 -12.17 18.32 1.58
N THR A 203 -11.72 19.41 2.20
CA THR A 203 -10.72 20.31 1.63
C THR A 203 -9.48 20.27 2.51
N LEU A 204 -8.36 19.78 1.97
CA LEU A 204 -7.08 19.75 2.68
C LEU A 204 -6.07 20.67 1.97
N PRO A 205 -5.27 21.45 2.71
CA PRO A 205 -4.28 22.32 2.09
C PRO A 205 -3.02 21.56 1.65
N ILE A 206 -2.37 22.04 0.61
CA ILE A 206 -0.98 21.72 0.30
C ILE A 206 -0.20 23.03 0.30
N HIS A 207 0.82 23.09 1.14
CA HIS A 207 1.63 24.28 1.35
C HIS A 207 2.89 24.20 0.50
N ILE A 208 3.16 25.23 -0.30
CA ILE A 208 4.30 25.24 -1.23
C ILE A 208 5.19 26.44 -0.93
N TYR A 209 6.42 26.14 -0.53
CA TYR A 209 7.50 27.11 -0.36
C TYR A 209 8.41 27.04 -1.58
N SER A 210 8.41 28.10 -2.39
CA SER A 210 9.20 28.19 -3.61
C SER A 210 10.42 29.08 -3.39
N PHE A 211 11.60 28.51 -3.53
CA PHE A 211 12.86 29.22 -3.36
C PHE A 211 13.33 29.73 -4.72
N HIS A 212 13.69 31.00 -4.78
CA HIS A 212 14.11 31.68 -5.99
C HIS A 212 15.49 32.31 -5.81
N SER A 213 16.34 32.20 -6.83
CA SER A 213 17.61 32.93 -6.90
C SER A 213 17.66 33.66 -8.24
N ARG A 214 18.00 34.94 -8.22
CA ARG A 214 18.11 35.79 -9.42
C ARG A 214 16.89 35.70 -10.36
N GLY A 215 15.69 35.63 -9.76
CA GLY A 215 14.41 35.54 -10.49
C GLY A 215 14.07 34.16 -11.05
N GLN A 216 14.89 33.13 -10.83
CA GLN A 216 14.60 31.75 -11.23
C GLN A 216 14.27 30.90 -10.00
N GLU A 217 13.26 30.04 -10.13
CA GLU A 217 12.93 29.07 -9.09
C GLU A 217 13.97 27.94 -9.07
N ILE A 218 14.58 27.68 -7.91
CA ILE A 218 15.69 26.74 -7.74
C ILE A 218 15.29 25.46 -7.02
N GLY A 219 14.16 25.48 -6.31
CA GLY A 219 13.62 24.31 -5.62
C GLY A 219 12.36 24.63 -4.83
N ARG A 220 11.62 23.57 -4.46
CA ARG A 220 10.39 23.67 -3.67
C ARG A 220 10.42 22.76 -2.45
N LEU A 221 9.83 23.24 -1.36
CA LEU A 221 9.32 22.37 -0.30
C LEU A 221 7.80 22.29 -0.45
N VAL A 222 7.28 21.08 -0.59
CA VAL A 222 5.84 20.82 -0.73
C VAL A 222 5.39 20.05 0.49
N VAL A 223 4.67 20.70 1.40
CA VAL A 223 4.12 20.08 2.60
C VAL A 223 2.66 19.71 2.34
N SER A 224 2.39 18.41 2.31
CA SER A 224 1.11 17.85 1.90
C SER A 224 0.29 17.37 3.09
N ASN A 225 -0.90 17.94 3.26
CA ASN A 225 -1.95 17.35 4.10
C ASN A 225 -2.75 16.26 3.37
N VAL A 226 -2.35 15.88 2.15
CA VAL A 226 -2.83 14.66 1.49
C VAL A 226 -1.84 13.55 1.79
N HIS A 227 -2.33 12.49 2.44
CA HIS A 227 -1.53 11.34 2.86
C HIS A 227 -1.20 10.43 1.66
N PRO A 228 0.07 10.05 1.41
CA PRO A 228 0.44 9.17 0.28
C PRO A 228 0.13 7.68 0.48
N GLY A 229 -1.16 7.34 0.60
CA GLY A 229 -1.64 5.97 0.77
C GLY A 229 -2.88 5.60 -0.06
N PRO A 230 -3.52 4.44 0.21
CA PRO A 230 -3.25 3.53 1.33
C PRO A 230 -2.40 2.30 0.99
N LEU A 231 -2.23 1.97 -0.30
CA LEU A 231 -1.64 0.69 -0.71
C LEU A 231 -1.19 0.72 -2.16
N ARG A 232 0.06 0.35 -2.43
CA ARG A 232 0.60 0.21 -3.79
C ARG A 232 0.31 1.46 -4.63
N THR A 233 -0.39 1.33 -5.74
CA THR A 233 -0.73 2.46 -6.62
C THR A 233 -2.12 3.02 -6.36
N LEU A 234 -2.81 2.59 -5.29
CA LEU A 234 -4.19 2.96 -5.02
C LEU A 234 -4.27 4.36 -4.41
N GLY A 235 -5.27 5.14 -4.81
CA GLY A 235 -5.52 6.46 -4.21
C GLY A 235 -4.34 7.43 -4.39
N SER A 236 -3.89 8.02 -3.29
CA SER A 236 -2.78 9.00 -3.25
C SER A 236 -1.39 8.41 -3.06
N SER A 237 -1.23 7.08 -3.05
CA SER A 237 0.07 6.43 -2.83
C SER A 237 1.19 6.90 -3.76
N THR A 238 0.86 7.23 -5.02
CA THR A 238 1.81 7.69 -6.05
C THR A 238 1.99 9.21 -6.07
N LEU A 239 1.40 9.97 -5.14
CA LEU A 239 1.46 11.43 -5.15
C LEU A 239 2.91 11.98 -5.19
N PRO A 240 3.85 11.52 -4.35
CA PRO A 240 5.24 12.01 -4.40
C PRO A 240 5.91 11.71 -5.75
N GLN A 241 5.69 10.51 -6.29
CA GLN A 241 6.18 10.11 -7.62
C GLN A 241 5.66 11.05 -8.72
N LEU A 242 4.35 11.33 -8.73
CA LEU A 242 3.74 12.18 -9.76
C LEU A 242 4.26 13.62 -9.68
N VAL A 243 4.42 14.16 -8.47
CA VAL A 243 5.00 15.51 -8.25
C VAL A 243 6.44 15.58 -8.76
N LYS A 244 7.27 14.58 -8.45
CA LYS A 244 8.65 14.50 -8.97
C LYS A 244 8.70 14.39 -10.49
N GLN A 245 7.79 13.63 -11.10
CA GLN A 245 7.73 13.44 -12.55
C GLN A 245 7.30 14.69 -13.31
N CYS A 246 6.36 15.49 -12.77
CA CYS A 246 5.92 16.72 -13.43
C CYS A 246 6.83 17.93 -13.19
N SER A 247 7.70 17.88 -12.17
CA SER A 247 8.62 18.98 -11.86
C SER A 247 9.95 18.88 -12.61
N LYS A 248 10.44 20.02 -13.11
CA LYS A 248 11.79 20.14 -13.71
C LYS A 248 12.86 20.57 -12.72
N ILE A 249 12.44 21.09 -11.57
CA ILE A 249 13.30 21.52 -10.46
C ILE A 249 13.23 20.50 -9.33
N PRO A 250 14.24 20.42 -8.45
CA PRO A 250 14.14 19.59 -7.26
C PRO A 250 12.94 19.98 -6.39
N VAL A 251 12.16 18.99 -5.98
CA VAL A 251 11.03 19.15 -5.06
C VAL A 251 11.23 18.20 -3.90
N LEU A 252 11.22 18.74 -2.69
CA LEU A 252 11.13 17.92 -1.48
C LEU A 252 9.65 17.80 -1.14
N PHE A 253 9.11 16.60 -1.34
CA PHE A 253 7.79 16.25 -0.85
C PHE A 253 7.90 15.93 0.63
N LEU A 254 7.06 16.57 1.44
CA LEU A 254 7.06 16.50 2.89
C LEU A 254 5.63 16.16 3.33
N LYS A 255 5.51 15.21 4.25
CA LYS A 255 4.22 14.85 4.84
C LYS A 255 3.91 15.80 6.01
N ALA A 256 2.72 16.41 6.01
CA ALA A 256 2.21 17.08 7.21
C ALA A 256 1.73 16.03 8.24
N PRO A 257 1.49 16.39 9.52
CA PRO A 257 0.74 15.52 10.43
C PRO A 257 -0.61 15.15 9.80
N VAL A 258 -0.74 13.91 9.35
CA VAL A 258 -1.93 13.32 8.73
C VAL A 258 -1.89 11.81 8.89
N ALA A 259 -3.07 11.19 8.90
CA ALA A 259 -3.22 9.75 9.02
C ALA A 259 -3.96 9.18 7.79
N HIS A 260 -4.42 7.95 7.91
CA HIS A 260 -5.06 7.23 6.81
C HIS A 260 -6.42 7.79 6.37
N SER A 261 -7.04 8.69 7.14
CA SER A 261 -8.27 9.41 6.74
C SER A 261 -8.01 10.53 5.73
N GLU A 262 -6.75 10.88 5.48
CA GLU A 262 -6.34 11.92 4.53
C GLU A 262 -5.83 11.35 3.19
N ASN A 263 -6.13 10.08 2.92
CA ASN A 263 -5.88 9.45 1.62
C ASN A 263 -6.92 9.90 0.58
N LEU A 264 -6.49 10.28 -0.63
CA LEU A 264 -7.40 10.45 -1.76
C LEU A 264 -7.98 9.11 -2.20
N ALA A 265 -9.25 9.12 -2.61
CA ALA A 265 -9.94 7.90 -3.02
C ALA A 265 -9.44 7.32 -4.36
N THR A 266 -8.92 8.17 -5.26
CA THR A 266 -8.63 7.78 -6.65
C THR A 266 -7.30 8.30 -7.18
N VAL A 267 -6.65 7.53 -8.07
CA VAL A 267 -5.44 7.94 -8.80
C VAL A 267 -5.71 9.15 -9.72
N GLU A 268 -6.94 9.28 -10.23
CA GLU A 268 -7.32 10.43 -11.06
C GLU A 268 -7.26 11.74 -10.24
N ALA A 269 -7.82 11.73 -9.03
CA ALA A 269 -7.71 12.86 -8.09
C ALA A 269 -6.25 13.16 -7.77
N THR A 270 -5.45 12.13 -7.47
CA THR A 270 -4.02 12.26 -7.21
C THR A 270 -3.27 12.91 -8.37
N SER A 271 -3.59 12.54 -9.61
CA SER A 271 -2.97 13.11 -10.82
C SER A 271 -3.35 14.58 -11.00
N ARG A 272 -4.61 14.96 -10.74
CA ARG A 272 -5.02 16.38 -10.76
C ARG A 272 -4.28 17.19 -9.72
N VAL A 273 -4.15 16.66 -8.51
CA VAL A 273 -3.44 17.31 -7.40
C VAL A 273 -1.95 17.48 -7.72
N ALA A 274 -1.27 16.44 -8.22
CA ALA A 274 0.13 16.54 -8.62
C ALA A 274 0.36 17.62 -9.70
N ASN A 275 -0.49 17.66 -10.72
CA ASN A 275 -0.43 18.70 -11.76
C ASN A 275 -0.67 20.10 -11.20
N ALA A 276 -1.61 20.24 -10.26
CA ALA A 276 -1.86 21.52 -9.60
C ALA A 276 -0.68 21.97 -8.73
N ILE A 277 0.01 21.05 -8.04
CA ILE A 277 1.25 21.34 -7.29
C ILE A 277 2.34 21.83 -8.25
N CYS A 278 2.57 21.12 -9.35
CA CYS A 278 3.59 21.49 -10.35
C CYS A 278 3.26 22.82 -11.05
N GLY A 279 1.98 23.10 -11.30
CA GLY A 279 1.51 24.35 -11.91
C GLY A 279 1.41 25.53 -10.95
N ALA A 280 1.47 25.30 -9.64
CA ALA A 280 1.38 26.36 -8.65
C ALA A 280 2.54 27.35 -8.78
N GLN A 281 2.22 28.64 -8.65
CA GLN A 281 3.18 29.74 -8.63
C GLN A 281 3.13 30.40 -7.27
N ALA A 282 4.30 30.67 -6.70
CA ALA A 282 4.45 31.40 -5.45
C ALA A 282 5.48 32.51 -5.66
N GLN A 283 5.01 33.75 -5.74
CA GLN A 283 5.90 34.90 -5.94
C GLN A 283 6.81 35.08 -4.72
N PRO A 284 8.11 35.41 -4.91
CA PRO A 284 9.02 35.66 -3.81
C PRO A 284 8.54 36.82 -2.93
N ARG A 285 8.57 36.64 -1.60
CA ARG A 285 8.14 37.64 -0.62
C ARG A 285 9.13 37.86 0.52
N ALA A 286 9.95 36.87 0.85
CA ALA A 286 10.90 36.94 1.95
C ALA A 286 12.34 36.68 1.49
N SER A 287 13.26 37.59 1.78
CA SER A 287 14.71 37.44 1.53
C SER A 287 15.54 37.23 2.81
N SER A 288 14.89 37.39 3.97
CA SER A 288 15.44 37.08 5.29
C SER A 288 14.60 36.02 6.00
N GLY A 289 15.28 35.21 6.82
CA GLY A 289 14.65 34.19 7.62
C GLY A 289 15.33 34.06 8.97
N TRP A 290 14.74 33.25 9.83
CA TRP A 290 15.27 32.91 11.15
C TRP A 290 15.00 31.44 11.43
N ALA A 291 15.71 30.87 12.40
CA ALA A 291 15.44 29.52 12.84
C ALA A 291 15.38 29.40 14.36
N GLY A 292 14.55 28.49 14.85
CA GLY A 292 14.39 28.20 16.28
C GLY A 292 14.29 26.70 16.52
N GLU A 293 14.72 26.24 17.68
CA GLU A 293 14.80 24.82 18.00
C GLU A 293 14.31 24.56 19.42
N TYR A 294 13.65 23.43 19.63
CA TYR A 294 13.23 22.97 20.95
C TYR A 294 13.15 21.45 20.98
N THR A 295 13.51 20.82 22.10
CA THR A 295 13.46 19.37 22.26
C THR A 295 12.61 19.03 23.47
N THR A 296 11.63 18.15 23.27
CA THR A 296 10.80 17.56 24.32
C THR A 296 11.29 16.13 24.61
N SER A 297 10.56 15.37 25.43
CA SER A 297 10.81 13.94 25.61
C SER A 297 10.39 13.08 24.41
N LEU A 298 9.58 13.60 23.48
CA LEU A 298 9.03 12.86 22.34
C LEU A 298 9.54 13.35 20.99
N LEU A 299 9.73 14.67 20.85
CA LEU A 299 10.02 15.34 19.59
C LEU A 299 11.19 16.31 19.73
N ARG A 300 12.05 16.33 18.72
CA ARG A 300 12.92 17.47 18.39
C ARG A 300 12.21 18.31 17.34
N ILE A 301 12.10 19.61 17.58
CA ILE A 301 11.38 20.55 16.73
C ILE A 301 12.37 21.57 16.19
N THR A 302 12.40 21.71 14.87
CA THR A 302 13.17 22.76 14.18
C THR A 302 12.20 23.62 13.38
N VAL A 303 12.17 24.92 13.67
CA VAL A 303 11.32 25.91 13.00
C VAL A 303 12.17 26.78 12.10
N LEU A 304 11.74 26.94 10.85
CA LEU A 304 12.25 27.92 9.90
C LEU A 304 11.18 28.98 9.65
N GLY A 305 11.49 30.23 9.95
CA GLY A 305 10.63 31.38 9.63
C GLY A 305 11.22 32.19 8.49
N PHE A 306 10.36 32.75 7.64
CA PHE A 306 10.78 33.58 6.51
C PHE A 306 9.86 34.81 6.44
N GLY A 307 10.38 36.01 6.68
CA GLY A 307 9.60 37.25 6.64
C GLY A 307 8.19 37.14 7.26
N ASP A 308 7.17 37.46 6.44
CA ASP A 308 5.74 37.41 6.75
C ASP A 308 5.03 36.13 6.25
N ILE A 309 5.75 35.19 5.64
CA ILE A 309 5.16 33.93 5.17
C ILE A 309 5.02 32.94 6.33
N PRO A 310 4.06 31.99 6.28
CA PRO A 310 3.88 31.00 7.33
C PRO A 310 5.16 30.24 7.66
N ARG A 311 5.42 30.08 8.96
CA ARG A 311 6.58 29.34 9.46
C ARG A 311 6.50 27.87 9.05
N LEU A 312 7.64 27.21 8.95
CA LEU A 312 7.74 25.77 8.69
C LEU A 312 8.39 25.08 9.89
N ALA A 313 7.68 24.13 10.51
CA ALA A 313 8.17 23.39 11.67
C ALA A 313 8.30 21.89 11.36
N PHE A 314 9.51 21.35 11.49
CA PHE A 314 9.76 19.92 11.36
C PHE A 314 9.62 19.25 12.73
N LEU A 315 8.74 18.26 12.82
CA LEU A 315 8.48 17.47 14.02
C LEU A 315 9.25 16.14 13.89
N ASP A 316 10.41 16.07 14.51
CA ASP A 316 11.30 14.90 14.44
C ASP A 316 11.11 13.98 15.66
N PRO A 317 10.55 12.76 15.50
CA PRO A 317 10.40 11.86 16.62
C PRO A 317 11.75 11.37 17.15
N ILE A 318 11.96 11.50 18.46
CA ILE A 318 13.12 10.94 19.18
C ILE A 318 12.77 9.64 19.93
N VAL A 319 11.55 9.16 19.73
CA VAL A 319 11.03 7.86 20.17
C VAL A 319 10.39 7.15 18.97
N ILE A 320 10.22 5.83 19.07
CA ILE A 320 9.51 5.06 18.05
C ILE A 320 8.05 5.48 18.04
N MET A 321 7.57 6.01 16.92
CA MET A 321 6.26 6.63 16.82
C MET A 321 5.72 6.50 15.38
N GLU A 322 4.41 6.41 15.27
CA GLU A 322 3.70 6.42 13.99
C GLU A 322 3.12 7.82 13.69
N ASP A 323 2.18 7.91 12.76
CA ASP A 323 1.54 9.14 12.30
C ASP A 323 1.12 10.08 13.43
N LEU A 324 1.46 11.36 13.27
CA LEU A 324 0.82 12.43 14.03
C LEU A 324 -0.56 12.76 13.46
N PRO A 325 -1.56 13.03 14.32
CA PRO A 325 -2.93 13.29 13.88
C PRO A 325 -3.06 14.64 13.14
N TYR A 326 -3.99 14.71 12.17
CA TYR A 326 -4.28 15.94 11.39
C TYR A 326 -4.54 17.17 12.26
N ARG A 327 -5.13 16.96 13.44
CA ARG A 327 -5.39 18.03 14.42
C ARG A 327 -4.13 18.83 14.80
N VAL A 328 -2.94 18.22 14.79
CA VAL A 328 -1.66 18.92 15.02
C VAL A 328 -1.38 19.93 13.90
N SER A 329 -1.63 19.56 12.64
CA SER A 329 -1.46 20.46 11.50
C SER A 329 -2.47 21.60 11.51
N GLU A 330 -3.72 21.30 11.85
CA GLU A 330 -4.80 22.29 11.91
C GLU A 330 -4.53 23.35 12.99
N LEU A 331 -4.31 22.92 14.23
CA LEU A 331 -4.07 23.83 15.36
C LEU A 331 -2.77 24.62 15.22
N SER A 332 -1.69 24.01 14.71
CA SER A 332 -0.43 24.72 14.49
C SER A 332 -0.58 25.84 13.46
N LEU A 333 -1.36 25.62 12.40
CA LEU A 333 -1.61 26.67 11.42
C LEU A 333 -2.53 27.76 11.96
N GLU A 334 -3.63 27.38 12.62
CA GLU A 334 -4.64 28.31 13.15
C GLU A 334 -4.11 29.17 14.29
N GLU A 335 -3.43 28.58 15.27
CA GLU A 335 -2.98 29.29 16.47
C GLU A 335 -1.61 29.94 16.30
N LEU A 336 -0.74 29.32 15.50
CA LEU A 336 0.66 29.71 15.37
C LEU A 336 1.05 30.13 13.95
N GLY A 337 0.15 30.14 12.96
CA GLY A 337 0.55 30.44 11.57
C GLY A 337 1.76 29.61 11.10
N THR A 338 1.84 28.36 11.57
CA THR A 338 3.00 27.48 11.38
C THR A 338 2.55 26.18 10.72
N VAL A 339 3.07 25.94 9.52
CA VAL A 339 2.91 24.69 8.79
C VAL A 339 3.83 23.66 9.42
N THR A 340 3.29 22.51 9.82
CA THR A 340 4.06 21.42 10.43
C THR A 340 4.33 20.31 9.43
N VAL A 341 5.52 19.71 9.56
CA VAL A 341 5.96 18.52 8.84
C VAL A 341 6.11 17.41 9.86
N ASP A 342 5.44 16.29 9.64
CA ASP A 342 5.71 15.06 10.35
C ASP A 342 6.87 14.36 9.64
N ASN A 343 8.02 14.25 10.31
CA ASN A 343 9.18 13.65 9.66
C ASN A 343 8.96 12.16 9.35
N HIS A 344 8.11 11.47 10.12
CA HIS A 344 7.73 10.07 9.90
C HIS A 344 8.93 9.17 9.55
N ASN A 345 9.90 9.09 10.45
CA ASN A 345 11.23 8.56 10.17
C ASN A 345 11.77 7.65 11.29
N MET A 346 10.91 7.06 12.11
CA MET A 346 11.34 6.14 13.17
C MET A 346 10.23 5.15 13.55
N ILE A 347 10.25 3.95 12.97
CA ILE A 347 9.29 2.87 13.27
C ILE A 347 9.97 1.58 13.71
N ALA A 348 9.34 0.90 14.67
CA ALA A 348 9.64 -0.44 15.13
C ALA A 348 8.43 -0.97 15.93
N ASP A 349 8.49 -2.23 16.36
CA ASP A 349 7.46 -2.82 17.21
C ASP A 349 7.29 -2.03 18.52
N GLY A 350 6.04 -1.86 18.96
CA GLY A 350 5.73 -1.12 20.20
C GLY A 350 5.69 0.40 20.03
N PHE A 351 5.48 0.90 18.81
CA PHE A 351 5.39 2.32 18.51
C PHE A 351 4.33 3.07 19.32
N LEU A 352 4.63 4.33 19.63
CA LEU A 352 3.65 5.28 20.15
C LEU A 352 2.70 5.73 19.03
N LYS A 353 1.41 5.78 19.33
CA LYS A 353 0.39 6.35 18.45
C LYS A 353 -0.38 7.42 19.21
N ILE A 354 -0.52 8.59 18.60
CA ILE A 354 -1.34 9.69 19.12
C ILE A 354 -2.55 9.83 18.22
N GLU A 355 -3.75 9.67 18.78
CA GLU A 355 -5.01 9.75 18.03
C GLU A 355 -5.63 11.17 18.15
N ASN A 356 -6.55 11.50 17.25
CA ASN A 356 -7.17 12.85 17.21
C ASN A 356 -7.89 13.18 18.52
N GLU A 357 -8.36 12.18 19.26
CA GLU A 357 -9.10 12.31 20.52
C GLU A 357 -8.18 12.64 21.71
N GLN A 358 -6.85 12.53 21.56
CA GLN A 358 -5.87 12.77 22.63
C GLN A 358 -5.45 14.25 22.69
N GLU A 359 -6.43 15.13 22.95
CA GLU A 359 -6.26 16.59 22.96
C GLU A 359 -5.11 17.08 23.88
N ASP A 360 -4.89 16.44 25.03
CA ASP A 360 -3.81 16.81 25.95
C ASP A 360 -2.40 16.59 25.34
N GLU A 361 -2.22 15.49 24.60
CA GLU A 361 -0.93 15.22 23.93
C GLU A 361 -0.74 16.14 22.72
N ILE A 362 -1.81 16.41 21.98
CA ILE A 362 -1.80 17.37 20.87
C ILE A 362 -1.43 18.77 21.39
N ALA A 363 -2.05 19.22 22.48
CA ALA A 363 -1.78 20.52 23.10
C ALA A 363 -0.31 20.66 23.53
N LYS A 364 0.31 19.59 24.07
CA LYS A 364 1.74 19.57 24.39
C LYS A 364 2.61 19.75 23.15
N ILE A 365 2.26 19.11 22.03
CA ILE A 365 2.98 19.28 20.76
C ILE A 365 2.86 20.73 20.27
N ILE A 366 1.66 21.31 20.27
CA ILE A 366 1.45 22.71 19.87
C ILE A 366 2.24 23.69 20.76
N ALA A 367 2.24 23.47 22.09
CA ALA A 367 3.03 24.28 23.02
C ALA A 367 4.54 24.16 22.76
N ALA A 368 5.02 22.97 22.37
CA ALA A 368 6.41 22.76 22.00
C ALA A 368 6.79 23.48 20.69
N VAL A 369 5.90 23.49 19.68
CA VAL A 369 6.08 24.27 18.44
C VAL A 369 6.12 25.77 18.73
N ARG A 370 5.24 26.25 19.62
CA ARG A 370 5.23 27.65 20.08
C ARG A 370 6.56 28.02 20.75
N THR A 371 7.03 27.15 21.65
CA THR A 371 8.32 27.36 22.35
C THR A 371 9.50 27.40 21.37
N ALA A 372 9.54 26.49 20.39
CA ALA A 372 10.57 26.50 19.35
C ALA A 372 10.54 27.79 18.51
N THR A 373 9.35 28.32 18.25
CA THR A 373 9.13 29.57 17.51
C THR A 373 9.63 30.79 18.27
N GLU A 374 9.47 30.80 19.60
CA GLU A 374 9.91 31.88 20.48
C GLU A 374 11.43 31.82 20.73
N ASN A 375 12.01 30.61 20.74
CA ASN A 375 13.45 30.37 20.91
C ASN A 375 14.24 30.55 19.60
N LYS A 376 14.26 31.77 19.06
CA LYS A 376 15.07 32.10 17.89
C LYS A 376 16.56 31.94 18.18
N THR A 377 17.24 31.11 17.40
CA THR A 377 18.68 30.85 17.56
C THR A 377 19.56 31.53 16.51
N THR A 378 18.97 31.99 15.40
CA THR A 378 19.68 32.66 14.30
C THR A 378 18.70 33.45 13.43
N GLU A 379 19.17 34.52 12.80
CA GLU A 379 18.40 35.34 11.85
C GLU A 379 19.36 35.98 10.84
N GLY A 380 18.95 36.08 9.57
CA GLY A 380 19.76 36.69 8.52
C GLY A 380 19.18 36.49 7.13
N LYS A 381 20.00 36.78 6.11
CA LYS A 381 19.65 36.50 4.72
C LYS A 381 19.49 35.01 4.49
N ILE A 382 18.56 34.65 3.61
CA ILE A 382 18.32 33.27 3.21
C ILE A 382 19.32 32.90 2.12
N GLN A 383 19.97 31.75 2.28
CA GLN A 383 20.59 31.04 1.17
C GLN A 383 19.96 29.66 1.05
N ALA A 384 19.79 29.17 -0.16
CA ALA A 384 19.24 27.85 -0.40
C ALA A 384 19.95 27.14 -1.56
N GLY A 385 20.07 25.83 -1.45
CA GLY A 385 20.59 24.94 -2.47
C GLY A 385 19.80 23.63 -2.44
N PHE A 386 19.60 23.01 -3.60
CA PHE A 386 18.71 21.87 -3.76
C PHE A 386 19.34 20.81 -4.65
N SER A 387 19.06 19.54 -4.35
CA SER A 387 19.45 18.41 -5.17
C SER A 387 18.41 17.30 -5.09
N SER A 388 18.38 16.45 -6.12
CA SER A 388 17.60 15.20 -6.09
C SER A 388 18.38 14.09 -6.78
N ILE A 389 18.34 12.90 -6.19
CA ILE A 389 18.93 11.69 -6.76
C ILE A 389 17.80 10.73 -7.11
N ASP A 390 17.73 10.37 -8.40
CA ASP A 390 16.85 9.33 -8.88
C ASP A 390 17.45 7.96 -8.51
N TYR A 391 16.96 7.39 -7.40
CA TYR A 391 17.38 6.09 -6.89
C TYR A 391 16.16 5.33 -6.38
N THR A 392 16.06 4.05 -6.73
CA THR A 392 15.06 3.13 -6.18
C THR A 392 15.69 1.75 -6.03
N ASP A 393 15.43 1.08 -4.92
CA ASP A 393 15.73 -0.34 -4.72
C ASP A 393 14.51 -1.23 -5.05
N ASN A 394 13.36 -0.62 -5.40
CA ASN A 394 12.06 -1.26 -5.58
C ASN A 394 11.52 -1.98 -4.33
N ILE A 395 12.03 -1.63 -3.13
CA ILE A 395 11.64 -2.25 -1.86
C ILE A 395 11.36 -1.21 -0.77
N THR A 396 12.30 -0.29 -0.52
CA THR A 396 12.23 0.74 0.54
C THR A 396 12.18 2.16 -0.01
N ILE A 397 12.86 2.43 -1.13
CA ILE A 397 12.89 3.74 -1.79
C ILE A 397 12.13 3.68 -3.11
N GLY A 398 11.11 4.52 -3.21
CA GLY A 398 10.21 4.70 -4.32
C GLY A 398 10.76 5.53 -5.48
N PRO A 399 9.99 5.64 -6.57
CA PRO A 399 10.42 6.31 -7.79
C PRO A 399 10.70 7.80 -7.65
N ALA A 400 10.21 8.48 -6.60
CA ALA A 400 10.54 9.89 -6.38
C ALA A 400 11.96 10.09 -5.82
N GLY A 401 12.59 9.01 -5.31
CA GLY A 401 14.00 8.98 -4.94
C GLY A 401 14.33 9.72 -3.65
N ILE A 402 15.47 10.40 -3.63
CA ILE A 402 15.95 11.17 -2.47
C ILE A 402 16.10 12.63 -2.90
N ALA A 403 15.51 13.56 -2.15
CA ALA A 403 15.60 14.99 -2.41
C ALA A 403 16.18 15.72 -1.18
N CYS A 404 17.09 16.65 -1.41
CA CYS A 404 17.79 17.37 -0.35
C CYS A 404 17.71 18.88 -0.56
N ALA A 405 17.54 19.62 0.54
CA ALA A 405 17.59 21.06 0.58
C ALA A 405 18.58 21.50 1.66
N ALA A 406 19.56 22.31 1.28
CA ALA A 406 20.40 23.05 2.22
C ALA A 406 19.82 24.46 2.35
N ILE A 407 19.42 24.85 3.55
CA ILE A 407 18.88 26.18 3.85
C ILE A 407 19.82 26.82 4.88
N SER A 408 20.26 28.05 4.64
CA SER A 408 21.12 28.79 5.54
C SER A 408 20.50 30.12 5.92
N THR A 409 20.53 30.44 7.22
CA THR A 409 20.15 31.76 7.74
C THR A 409 21.02 32.13 8.94
N GLY A 410 21.49 33.38 8.97
CA GLY A 410 22.41 33.91 9.98
C GLY A 410 23.68 33.06 10.15
N GLY A 411 24.13 32.41 9.07
CA GLY A 411 25.33 31.58 9.04
C GLY A 411 25.14 30.12 9.46
N LYS A 412 24.00 29.77 10.11
CA LYS A 412 23.65 28.38 10.41
C LYS A 412 23.04 27.69 9.19
N LYS A 413 23.43 26.44 8.97
CA LYS A 413 22.97 25.56 7.89
C LYS A 413 22.05 24.47 8.42
N PHE A 414 20.90 24.34 7.76
CA PHE A 414 19.91 23.31 7.98
C PHE A 414 19.86 22.43 6.74
N LEU A 415 20.03 21.13 6.91
CA LEU A 415 20.03 20.18 5.81
C LEU A 415 18.81 19.26 5.92
N VAL A 416 17.86 19.42 5.03
CA VAL A 416 16.66 18.58 4.94
C VAL A 416 16.87 17.51 3.89
N ALA A 417 16.67 16.24 4.24
CA ALA A 417 16.71 15.11 3.34
C ALA A 417 15.37 14.34 3.38
N SER A 418 14.61 14.42 2.29
CA SER A 418 13.37 13.67 2.10
C SER A 418 13.61 12.41 1.29
N PHE A 419 13.13 11.29 1.81
CA PHE A 419 13.22 9.97 1.18
C PHE A 419 11.83 9.55 0.71
N ASP A 420 11.69 9.21 -0.56
CA ASP A 420 10.47 8.61 -1.08
C ASP A 420 10.33 7.19 -0.56
N GLY A 421 9.87 7.01 0.66
CA GLY A 421 9.72 5.71 1.30
C GLY A 421 8.67 5.78 2.39
N ASN A 422 8.31 4.63 2.94
CA ASN A 422 7.52 4.58 4.15
C ASN A 422 8.47 4.44 5.34
N ASN A 423 8.40 5.37 6.29
CA ASN A 423 9.09 5.34 7.57
C ASN A 423 10.60 4.96 7.50
N MET A 424 11.28 4.83 8.63
CA MET A 424 12.73 4.56 8.62
C MET A 424 13.16 3.72 9.82
N GLU A 425 14.14 2.84 9.59
CA GLU A 425 14.75 2.03 10.65
C GLU A 425 15.49 2.94 11.66
N PRO A 426 15.29 2.77 12.97
CA PRO A 426 15.90 3.64 13.99
C PRO A 426 17.43 3.69 13.93
N ASP A 427 18.08 2.53 13.78
CA ASP A 427 19.55 2.44 13.68
C ASP A 427 20.07 3.14 12.42
N PHE A 428 19.33 3.03 11.31
CA PHE A 428 19.68 3.72 10.07
C PHE A 428 19.51 5.24 10.21
N LYS A 429 18.40 5.71 10.80
CA LYS A 429 18.19 7.14 11.10
C LYS A 429 19.35 7.69 11.92
N ALA A 430 19.74 7.02 13.00
CA ALA A 430 20.84 7.48 13.85
C ALA A 430 22.16 7.62 13.07
N ARG A 431 22.50 6.62 12.25
CA ARG A 431 23.69 6.65 11.38
C ARG A 431 23.61 7.77 10.34
N LEU A 432 22.46 7.95 9.72
CA LEU A 432 22.23 8.96 8.68
C LEU A 432 22.36 10.37 9.26
N VAL A 433 21.64 10.66 10.36
CA VAL A 433 21.70 11.96 11.05
C VAL A 433 23.15 12.27 11.46
N SER A 434 23.85 11.31 12.07
CA SER A 434 25.27 11.49 12.43
C SER A 434 26.16 11.84 11.23
N ARG A 435 25.90 11.28 10.04
CA ARG A 435 26.67 11.60 8.83
C ARG A 435 26.34 12.99 8.29
N LEU A 436 25.08 13.40 8.35
CA LEU A 436 24.61 14.68 7.84
C LEU A 436 24.94 15.85 8.80
N ASP A 437 24.92 15.64 10.11
CA ASP A 437 25.32 16.63 11.14
C ASP A 437 26.81 17.01 11.02
N ASN A 438 27.65 16.17 10.41
CA ASN A 438 29.04 16.55 10.10
C ASN A 438 29.15 17.55 8.94
N MET A 439 28.06 17.85 8.24
CA MET A 439 28.02 18.70 7.04
C MET A 439 27.22 20.00 7.22
N ALA A 440 26.34 20.06 8.22
CA ALA A 440 25.45 21.18 8.53
C ALA A 440 25.20 21.26 10.04
N ASP A 441 24.74 22.41 10.54
CA ASP A 441 24.49 22.61 11.98
C ASP A 441 23.31 21.77 12.49
N THR A 442 22.30 21.56 11.64
CA THR A 442 21.13 20.71 11.94
C THR A 442 20.78 19.85 10.73
N ALA A 443 20.79 18.53 10.88
CA ALA A 443 20.21 17.61 9.90
C ALA A 443 18.76 17.25 10.23
N ILE A 444 17.88 17.33 9.22
CA ILE A 444 16.48 16.95 9.27
C ILE A 444 16.26 15.84 8.25
N VAL A 445 15.85 14.68 8.71
CA VAL A 445 15.57 13.50 7.87
C VAL A 445 14.07 13.26 7.88
N THR A 446 13.47 13.01 6.73
CA THR A 446 12.01 12.79 6.63
C THR A 446 11.69 11.78 5.54
N THR A 447 10.56 11.10 5.65
CA THR A 447 10.03 10.26 4.58
C THR A 447 8.76 10.86 3.98
N THR A 448 8.47 10.53 2.73
CA THR A 448 7.20 10.93 2.08
C THR A 448 6.01 10.14 2.61
N ASP A 449 6.27 9.05 3.33
CA ASP A 449 5.28 8.07 3.76
C ASP A 449 4.50 7.47 2.59
N THR A 450 5.21 7.13 1.51
CA THR A 450 4.57 6.51 0.33
C THR A 450 4.24 5.03 0.59
N HIS A 451 3.00 4.64 0.31
CA HIS A 451 2.55 3.25 0.45
C HIS A 451 2.76 2.39 -0.82
N ILE A 452 3.55 2.83 -1.80
CA ILE A 452 3.72 2.10 -3.07
C ILE A 452 4.26 0.68 -2.94
N TYR A 453 4.99 0.38 -1.85
CA TYR A 453 5.50 -0.95 -1.57
C TYR A 453 4.74 -1.68 -0.45
N THR A 454 3.74 -1.04 0.13
CA THR A 454 2.87 -1.63 1.15
C THR A 454 2.13 -2.83 0.57
N GLY A 455 2.09 -3.95 1.31
CA GLY A 455 1.40 -5.18 0.94
C GLY A 455 1.95 -5.88 -0.32
N LEU A 456 3.21 -5.61 -0.71
CA LEU A 456 3.88 -6.37 -1.77
C LEU A 456 4.49 -7.68 -1.29
N TYR A 457 4.95 -7.74 -0.04
CA TYR A 457 5.70 -8.87 0.51
C TYR A 457 4.84 -9.65 1.50
N GLN A 458 4.94 -10.98 1.47
CA GLN A 458 4.15 -11.82 2.37
C GLN A 458 4.68 -11.68 3.81
N GLY A 459 3.77 -11.55 4.76
CA GLY A 459 4.10 -11.53 6.19
C GLY A 459 4.77 -10.24 6.68
N ARG A 460 4.88 -9.20 5.84
CA ARG A 460 5.40 -7.88 6.20
C ARG A 460 4.58 -6.80 5.50
N ASP A 461 4.20 -5.75 6.23
CA ASP A 461 3.39 -4.66 5.66
C ASP A 461 4.20 -3.86 4.65
N TYR A 462 5.37 -3.36 5.06
CA TYR A 462 6.35 -2.70 4.21
C TYR A 462 7.76 -2.86 4.80
N TYR A 463 8.78 -2.50 4.02
CA TYR A 463 10.16 -2.42 4.48
C TYR A 463 10.50 -0.93 4.69
N PRO A 464 10.82 -0.49 5.93
CA PRO A 464 11.17 0.89 6.19
C PRO A 464 12.50 1.27 5.54
N VAL A 465 12.70 2.58 5.29
CA VAL A 465 13.94 3.10 4.73
C VAL A 465 15.14 2.68 5.58
N GLY A 466 16.18 2.17 4.93
CA GLY A 466 17.39 1.69 5.60
C GLY A 466 17.37 0.21 5.99
N SER A 467 16.23 -0.49 5.86
CA SER A 467 16.18 -1.94 6.13
C SER A 467 16.75 -2.79 4.98
N VAL A 468 16.88 -2.22 3.77
CA VAL A 468 17.46 -2.87 2.59
C VAL A 468 18.51 -1.96 1.96
N ASN A 469 19.64 -2.54 1.57
CA ASN A 469 20.79 -1.82 0.98
C ASN A 469 21.19 -0.53 1.74
N PRO A 470 21.30 -0.55 3.09
CA PRO A 470 21.50 0.66 3.90
C PRO A 470 22.73 1.48 3.48
N GLU A 471 23.85 0.83 3.15
CA GLU A 471 25.06 1.55 2.74
C GLU A 471 24.87 2.32 1.42
N GLN A 472 24.13 1.76 0.47
CA GLN A 472 23.84 2.42 -0.79
C GLN A 472 22.90 3.60 -0.58
N VAL A 473 21.85 3.44 0.24
CA VAL A 473 20.92 4.53 0.61
C VAL A 473 21.70 5.66 1.30
N LEU A 474 22.59 5.33 2.24
CA LEU A 474 23.44 6.29 2.94
C LEU A 474 24.39 7.04 2.00
N GLU A 475 25.05 6.33 1.07
CA GLU A 475 25.91 6.95 0.05
C GLU A 475 25.12 7.95 -0.82
N LYS A 476 23.93 7.56 -1.29
CA LYS A 476 23.08 8.45 -2.09
C LYS A 476 22.61 9.65 -1.28
N ALA A 477 22.19 9.46 -0.03
CA ALA A 477 21.78 10.56 0.84
C ALA A 477 22.91 11.57 1.08
N VAL A 478 24.12 11.09 1.39
CA VAL A 478 25.30 11.96 1.58
C VAL A 478 25.63 12.71 0.30
N LYS A 479 25.60 12.04 -0.86
CA LYS A 479 25.83 12.71 -2.16
C LYS A 479 24.79 13.80 -2.42
N CYS A 480 23.51 13.48 -2.23
CA CYS A 480 22.40 14.42 -2.41
C CYS A 480 22.57 15.65 -1.52
N ALA A 481 22.98 15.46 -0.26
CA ALA A 481 23.29 16.52 0.67
C ALA A 481 24.49 17.38 0.24
N GLN A 482 25.57 16.75 -0.24
CA GLN A 482 26.76 17.45 -0.76
C GLN A 482 26.40 18.33 -1.96
N ASP A 483 25.62 17.80 -2.91
CA ASP A 483 25.18 18.52 -4.10
C ASP A 483 24.24 19.70 -3.72
N ALA A 484 23.37 19.53 -2.72
CA ALA A 484 22.53 20.61 -2.20
C ALA A 484 23.35 21.72 -1.51
N LEU A 485 24.35 21.36 -0.70
CA LEU A 485 25.26 22.32 -0.06
C LEU A 485 26.13 23.06 -1.09
N ALA A 486 26.62 22.36 -2.12
CA ALA A 486 27.42 22.94 -3.19
C ALA A 486 26.65 23.93 -4.07
N SER A 487 25.31 23.83 -4.09
CA SER A 487 24.42 24.73 -4.83
C SER A 487 23.84 25.87 -3.99
N LEU A 488 24.35 26.09 -2.76
CA LEU A 488 23.92 27.20 -1.90
C LEU A 488 24.16 28.56 -2.57
N GLN A 489 23.10 29.35 -2.63
CA GLN A 489 23.11 30.71 -3.18
C GLN A 489 22.08 31.58 -2.45
N GLU A 490 22.26 32.91 -2.47
CA GLU A 490 21.24 33.83 -1.93
C GLU A 490 19.88 33.55 -2.57
N ALA A 491 18.84 33.48 -1.75
CA ALA A 491 17.51 33.08 -2.18
C ALA A 491 16.40 33.94 -1.56
N GLU A 492 15.29 34.02 -2.27
CA GLU A 492 14.03 34.60 -1.81
C GLU A 492 12.96 33.49 -1.79
N VAL A 493 12.07 33.54 -0.81
CA VAL A 493 11.05 32.51 -0.60
C VAL A 493 9.68 33.08 -0.93
N GLY A 494 8.98 32.40 -1.82
CA GLY A 494 7.56 32.58 -2.07
C GLY A 494 6.75 31.51 -1.34
N TYR A 495 5.51 31.83 -1.00
CA TYR A 495 4.58 30.90 -0.38
C TYR A 495 3.21 30.97 -1.04
N THR A 496 2.63 29.81 -1.33
CA THR A 496 1.24 29.65 -1.77
C THR A 496 0.60 28.42 -1.11
N VAL A 497 -0.72 28.41 -1.07
CA VAL A 497 -1.52 27.28 -0.57
C VAL A 497 -2.43 26.80 -1.70
N LEU A 498 -2.38 25.51 -1.97
CA LEU A 498 -3.28 24.83 -2.87
C LEU A 498 -4.38 24.11 -2.07
N PRO A 499 -5.63 24.58 -2.08
CA PRO A 499 -6.73 23.84 -1.47
C PRO A 499 -7.12 22.65 -2.34
N VAL A 500 -7.03 21.43 -1.80
CA VAL A 500 -7.44 20.19 -2.45
C VAL A 500 -8.82 19.80 -1.96
N ARG A 501 -9.84 20.14 -2.75
CA ARG A 501 -11.23 19.72 -2.52
C ARG A 501 -11.52 18.46 -3.33
N ASP A 502 -11.56 17.31 -2.66
CA ASP A 502 -11.84 16.02 -3.29
C ASP A 502 -12.38 15.03 -2.23
N LYS A 503 -12.57 13.77 -2.63
CA LYS A 503 -13.03 12.70 -1.75
C LYS A 503 -11.84 12.01 -1.06
N PHE A 504 -11.83 12.12 0.25
CA PHE A 504 -10.86 11.50 1.13
C PHE A 504 -11.45 10.27 1.80
N MET A 505 -10.64 9.23 1.99
CA MET A 505 -11.09 7.99 2.61
C MET A 505 -11.56 8.21 4.05
N ASP A 506 -12.63 7.53 4.43
CA ASP A 506 -13.20 7.61 5.77
C ASP A 506 -12.60 6.50 6.64
N GLY A 507 -11.75 6.90 7.60
CA GLY A 507 -11.03 5.96 8.47
C GLY A 507 -11.96 5.02 9.25
N GLU A 508 -13.08 5.52 9.76
CA GLU A 508 -14.03 4.74 10.55
C GLU A 508 -14.75 3.69 9.68
N LYS A 509 -15.14 4.08 8.46
CA LYS A 509 -15.74 3.12 7.50
C LYS A 509 -14.71 2.10 7.03
N LEU A 510 -13.47 2.50 6.77
CA LEU A 510 -12.39 1.59 6.41
C LEU A 510 -12.14 0.57 7.52
N ASP A 511 -12.16 0.97 8.78
CA ASP A 511 -12.00 0.06 9.93
C ASP A 511 -13.14 -0.95 10.01
N LYS A 512 -14.40 -0.48 9.87
CA LYS A 512 -15.57 -1.37 9.82
C LYS A 512 -15.47 -2.38 8.69
N ILE A 513 -15.02 -1.96 7.51
CA ILE A 513 -14.81 -2.84 6.36
C ILE A 513 -13.65 -3.81 6.62
N SER A 514 -12.58 -3.37 7.28
CA SER A 514 -11.46 -4.24 7.64
C SER A 514 -11.90 -5.36 8.57
N VAL A 515 -12.58 -5.03 9.68
CA VAL A 515 -13.14 -6.03 10.62
C VAL A 515 -14.08 -7.01 9.89
N ALA A 516 -14.93 -6.49 9.02
CA ALA A 516 -15.81 -7.31 8.20
C ALA A 516 -15.04 -8.23 7.24
N THR A 517 -13.96 -7.73 6.63
CA THR A 517 -13.08 -8.49 5.74
C THR A 517 -12.40 -9.64 6.49
N ARG A 518 -11.92 -9.42 7.72
CA ARG A 518 -11.37 -10.50 8.57
C ARG A 518 -12.35 -11.66 8.75
N LYS A 519 -13.60 -11.32 9.08
CA LYS A 519 -14.68 -12.30 9.28
C LYS A 519 -15.00 -13.04 7.99
N ASN A 520 -15.04 -12.34 6.85
CA ASN A 520 -15.30 -12.93 5.54
C ASN A 520 -14.17 -13.86 5.11
N THR A 521 -12.91 -13.49 5.34
CA THR A 521 -11.75 -14.33 5.02
C THR A 521 -11.81 -15.64 5.79
N ARG A 522 -12.18 -15.60 7.08
CA ARG A 522 -12.42 -16.80 7.87
C ARG A 522 -13.55 -17.66 7.29
N ASP A 523 -14.70 -17.05 6.98
CA ASP A 523 -15.86 -17.77 6.45
C ASP A 523 -15.54 -18.39 5.05
N GLY A 524 -14.74 -17.71 4.23
CA GLY A 524 -14.22 -18.23 2.95
C GLY A 524 -13.21 -19.37 3.11
N LEU A 525 -12.30 -19.29 4.09
CA LEU A 525 -11.37 -20.39 4.42
C LEU A 525 -12.12 -21.64 4.88
N LEU A 526 -13.21 -21.50 5.64
CA LEU A 526 -14.07 -22.62 6.01
C LEU A 526 -14.65 -23.33 4.78
N LEU A 527 -15.05 -22.59 3.74
CA LEU A 527 -15.51 -23.20 2.48
C LEU A 527 -14.38 -23.96 1.75
N VAL A 528 -13.14 -23.45 1.80
CA VAL A 528 -11.97 -24.16 1.25
C VAL A 528 -11.71 -25.46 2.00
N PHE A 529 -11.75 -25.44 3.33
CA PHE A 529 -11.59 -26.66 4.13
C PHE A 529 -12.75 -27.64 3.92
N LEU A 530 -13.98 -27.14 3.75
CA LEU A 530 -15.13 -27.97 3.42
C LEU A 530 -14.98 -28.62 2.04
N ALA A 531 -14.49 -27.88 1.03
CA ALA A 531 -14.20 -28.43 -0.29
C ALA A 531 -13.17 -29.57 -0.21
N LEU A 532 -12.11 -29.38 0.59
CA LEU A 532 -11.11 -30.42 0.83
C LEU A 532 -11.72 -31.63 1.56
N ALA A 533 -12.52 -31.39 2.60
CA ALA A 533 -13.18 -32.46 3.35
C ALA A 533 -14.13 -33.30 2.48
N ILE A 534 -14.94 -32.66 1.63
CA ILE A 534 -15.81 -33.37 0.66
C ILE A 534 -14.98 -34.21 -0.30
N SER A 535 -13.87 -33.66 -0.80
CA SER A 535 -12.97 -34.38 -1.71
C SER A 535 -12.38 -35.63 -1.05
N VAL A 536 -11.96 -35.52 0.22
CA VAL A 536 -11.47 -36.67 1.00
C VAL A 536 -12.58 -37.67 1.31
N LEU A 537 -13.79 -37.20 1.66
CA LEU A 537 -14.93 -38.09 1.94
C LEU A 537 -15.32 -38.92 0.72
N LEU A 538 -15.36 -38.32 -0.48
CA LEU A 538 -15.61 -39.04 -1.74
C LEU A 538 -14.51 -40.06 -2.10
N LEU A 539 -13.29 -39.87 -1.59
CA LEU A 539 -12.23 -40.88 -1.74
C LEU A 539 -12.45 -42.07 -0.79
N LEU A 540 -12.95 -41.80 0.42
CA LEU A 540 -13.15 -42.83 1.45
C LEU A 540 -14.42 -43.67 1.23
N PHE A 541 -15.52 -43.05 0.79
CA PHE A 541 -16.86 -43.64 0.66
C PHE A 541 -17.39 -43.57 -0.77
#